data_AF-A0A5C4N2X6-F1
#
_entry.id   AF-A0A5C4N2X6-F1
#
_cell.length_a   1.000
_cell.length_b   1.000
_cell.length_c   1.000
_cell.angle_alpha   90.00
_cell.angle_beta   90.00
_cell.angle_gamma   90.00
#
_symmetry.space_group_name_H-M   'P 1'
#
loop_
_entity.id
_entity.type
_entity.pdbx_description
1 polymer ?
#
loop_
_entity_poly.entity_id
_entity_poly.type
_entity_poly.pdbx_seq_one_letter_code
_entity_poly.pdbx_strand_id
1 'polypeptide(L)'
;MDGGGPLATPVALPAPIQSEPLDPLSPPPAAEGIAIGEPAPIPAAAPGPARTGQLGTTVASLGSPTSPGLWLQTALVSEPGRGRIEYNGQTVEVELRPSGGEPGSGSQISLEAMRALGAPLTGLPELTVYGF
;
A
#
# COMPACT_ATOMS: atom_id res chain seq x y z
N MET A 1 44.35 2.59 60.27
CA MET A 1 43.20 2.14 61.07
C MET A 1 42.30 1.42 60.09
N ASP A 2 42.57 0.14 59.88
CA ASP A 2 42.04 -1.00 60.64
C ASP A 2 40.95 -1.63 59.75
N GLY A 3 41.27 -2.75 59.10
CA GLY A 3 40.72 -4.05 59.48
C GLY A 3 39.98 -4.58 58.25
N GLY A 4 39.82 -5.87 57.96
CA GLY A 4 40.04 -7.08 58.72
C GLY A 4 39.28 -8.18 57.97
N GLY A 5 40.02 -9.11 57.36
CA GLY A 5 39.57 -10.45 56.92
C GLY A 5 38.43 -10.55 55.89
N PRO A 6 37.95 -11.77 55.58
CA PRO A 6 38.61 -13.07 55.68
C PRO A 6 38.56 -13.87 54.35
N LEU A 7 39.35 -14.96 54.35
CA LEU A 7 39.25 -16.11 53.47
C LEU A 7 37.81 -16.66 53.43
N ALA A 8 37.27 -16.96 52.25
CA ALA A 8 36.31 -18.06 52.08
C ALA A 8 36.12 -18.41 50.60
N THR A 9 36.41 -19.68 50.31
CA THR A 9 36.30 -20.39 49.04
C THR A 9 34.82 -20.71 48.69
N PRO A 10 34.57 -21.52 47.64
CA PRO A 10 33.80 -21.19 46.45
C PRO A 10 32.28 -21.41 46.62
N VAL A 11 31.49 -20.56 45.96
CA VAL A 11 30.03 -20.76 45.90
C VAL A 11 29.70 -22.01 45.08
N ALA A 12 28.80 -22.81 45.63
CA ALA A 12 28.31 -24.05 45.05
C ALA A 12 27.60 -23.83 43.71
N LEU A 13 27.76 -24.80 42.80
CA LEU A 13 27.11 -24.87 41.50
C LEU A 13 25.57 -24.73 41.62
N PRO A 14 24.93 -23.82 40.86
CA PRO A 14 23.51 -23.93 40.58
C PRO A 14 23.22 -25.03 39.53
N ALA A 15 22.07 -25.68 39.74
CA ALA A 15 21.45 -26.76 38.98
C ALA A 15 21.20 -26.42 37.49
N PRO A 16 20.98 -27.43 36.61
CA PRO A 16 20.86 -27.21 35.17
C PRO A 16 19.55 -26.49 34.86
N ILE A 17 19.64 -25.30 34.28
CA ILE A 17 18.49 -24.64 33.68
C ILE A 17 18.57 -24.77 32.17
N GLN A 18 17.42 -25.14 31.64
CA GLN A 18 17.19 -25.70 30.32
C GLN A 18 17.33 -24.63 29.24
N SER A 19 17.68 -25.08 28.04
CA SER A 19 17.71 -24.25 26.83
C SER A 19 16.34 -23.63 26.57
N GLU A 20 16.17 -22.35 26.93
CA GLU A 20 15.06 -21.53 26.47
C GLU A 20 15.44 -20.84 25.15
N PRO A 21 14.57 -20.93 24.13
CA PRO A 21 14.85 -20.39 22.80
C PRO A 21 14.94 -18.87 22.83
N LEU A 22 16.00 -18.36 22.20
CA LEU A 22 16.27 -16.94 21.98
C LEU A 22 15.03 -16.19 21.47
N ASP A 23 14.47 -15.34 22.32
CA ASP A 23 13.52 -14.30 21.95
C ASP A 23 14.10 -13.43 20.82
N PRO A 24 13.42 -13.29 19.68
CA PRO A 24 13.86 -12.36 18.64
C PRO A 24 13.70 -10.92 19.16
N LEU A 25 14.85 -10.34 19.51
CA LEU A 25 15.22 -8.93 19.39
C LEU A 25 14.04 -7.98 19.11
N SER A 26 13.46 -7.38 20.15
CA SER A 26 12.59 -6.21 20.00
C SER A 26 13.41 -5.05 19.43
N PRO A 27 13.07 -4.46 18.27
CA PRO A 27 13.68 -3.21 17.84
C PRO A 27 13.09 -2.00 18.61
N PRO A 28 13.90 -0.97 18.90
CA PRO A 28 13.53 0.21 19.70
C PRO A 28 12.53 1.14 18.98
N PRO A 29 11.83 2.03 19.71
CA PRO A 29 10.85 2.94 19.12
C PRO A 29 11.49 4.19 18.47
N ALA A 30 10.88 4.58 17.35
CA ALA A 30 10.69 5.92 16.79
C ALA A 30 11.88 6.90 16.72
N ALA A 31 12.40 7.10 15.50
CA ALA A 31 12.95 8.38 15.08
C ALA A 31 11.84 9.18 14.37
N GLU A 32 11.35 10.23 15.02
CA GLU A 32 10.38 11.18 14.46
C GLU A 32 11.05 11.98 13.33
N GLY A 33 10.72 11.62 12.09
CA GLY A 33 11.01 12.40 10.89
C GLY A 33 9.81 13.28 10.55
N ILE A 34 10.08 14.55 10.28
CA ILE A 34 9.12 15.60 9.95
C ILE A 34 8.14 15.12 8.85
N ALA A 35 6.86 14.98 9.20
CA ALA A 35 5.81 14.53 8.30
C ALA A 35 5.51 15.58 7.22
N ILE A 36 6.20 15.48 6.10
CA ILE A 36 5.72 16.01 4.83
C ILE A 36 4.62 15.03 4.38
N GLY A 37 3.37 15.35 4.72
CA GLY A 37 2.13 14.66 4.30
C GLY A 37 2.32 13.29 3.64
N GLU A 38 2.73 12.29 4.43
CA GLU A 38 2.78 10.89 4.00
C GLU A 38 1.32 10.49 3.67
N PRO A 39 1.01 10.00 2.46
CA PRO A 39 -0.31 9.44 2.22
C PRO A 39 -0.53 8.33 3.26
N ALA A 40 -1.55 8.50 4.10
CA ALA A 40 -1.91 7.51 5.10
C ALA A 40 -1.96 6.12 4.45
N PRO A 41 -1.45 5.07 5.13
CA PRO A 41 -1.51 3.72 4.59
C PRO A 41 -2.98 3.36 4.38
N ILE A 42 -3.41 3.37 3.13
CA ILE A 42 -4.69 2.84 2.70
C ILE A 42 -4.68 1.36 3.12
N PRO A 43 -5.60 0.92 3.98
CA PRO A 43 -5.72 -0.50 4.27
C PRO A 43 -6.03 -1.19 2.95
N ALA A 44 -5.13 -2.09 2.51
CA ALA A 44 -5.33 -2.90 1.32
C ALA A 44 -6.62 -3.71 1.52
N ALA A 45 -7.71 -3.26 0.90
CA ALA A 45 -8.96 -4.00 0.88
C ALA A 45 -8.69 -5.34 0.19
N ALA A 46 -8.88 -6.44 0.92
CA ALA A 46 -8.74 -7.78 0.37
C ALA A 46 -9.64 -7.90 -0.86
N PRO A 47 -9.12 -8.34 -2.03
CA PRO A 47 -9.92 -8.43 -3.24
C PRO A 47 -11.08 -9.39 -3.00
N GLY A 48 -12.31 -8.85 -3.03
CA GLY A 48 -13.52 -9.66 -3.08
C GLY A 48 -13.53 -10.57 -4.32
N PRO A 49 -14.43 -11.56 -4.40
CA PRO A 49 -14.49 -12.47 -5.54
C PRO A 49 -14.58 -11.65 -6.83
N ALA A 50 -13.58 -11.83 -7.71
CA ALA A 50 -13.48 -11.09 -8.96
C ALA A 50 -14.76 -11.31 -9.76
N ARG A 51 -15.61 -10.27 -9.82
CA ARG A 51 -16.74 -10.23 -10.73
C ARG A 51 -16.13 -10.34 -12.13
N THR A 52 -16.53 -11.33 -12.92
CA THR A 52 -15.95 -11.66 -14.24
C THR A 52 -15.50 -10.40 -15.00
N GLY A 53 -14.18 -10.27 -15.20
CA GLY A 53 -13.56 -9.08 -15.83
C GLY A 53 -12.94 -8.07 -14.87
N GLN A 54 -13.02 -8.22 -13.54
CA GLN A 54 -12.32 -7.34 -12.60
C GLN A 54 -10.80 -7.55 -12.65
N LEU A 55 -10.06 -6.50 -12.97
CA LEU A 55 -8.59 -6.50 -13.03
C LEU A 55 -7.96 -6.23 -11.66
N GLY A 56 -8.61 -5.41 -10.83
CA GLY A 56 -8.14 -5.07 -9.50
C GLY A 56 -8.57 -3.67 -9.06
N THR A 57 -8.05 -3.22 -7.92
CA THR A 57 -8.18 -1.85 -7.45
C THR A 57 -6.88 -1.08 -7.67
N THR A 58 -6.99 0.23 -7.88
CA THR A 58 -5.83 1.09 -8.10
C THR A 58 -6.13 2.51 -7.64
N VAL A 59 -5.12 3.17 -7.08
CA VAL A 59 -5.20 4.58 -6.75
C VAL A 59 -4.98 5.40 -8.01
N ALA A 60 -5.97 6.20 -8.40
CA ALA A 60 -5.90 7.01 -9.61
C ALA A 60 -5.58 8.47 -9.29
N SER A 61 -4.63 9.04 -10.02
CA SER A 61 -4.26 10.45 -10.00
C SER A 61 -4.80 11.14 -11.25
N LEU A 62 -5.01 12.46 -11.20
CA LEU A 62 -5.34 13.22 -12.40
C LEU A 62 -4.18 13.17 -13.39
N GLY A 63 -4.45 12.63 -14.58
CA GLY A 63 -3.52 12.69 -15.71
C GLY A 63 -3.54 14.06 -16.40
N SER A 64 -2.96 14.14 -17.59
CA SER A 64 -2.90 15.40 -18.34
C SER A 64 -4.31 16.00 -18.57
N PRO A 65 -4.60 17.22 -18.07
CA PRO A 65 -5.91 17.86 -18.22
C PRO A 65 -6.18 18.30 -19.67
N THR A 66 -5.15 18.35 -20.51
CA THR A 66 -5.22 18.67 -21.93
C THR A 66 -5.53 17.46 -22.80
N SER A 67 -5.51 16.24 -22.25
CA SER A 67 -5.80 15.02 -23.00
C SER A 67 -7.31 14.77 -23.01
N PRO A 68 -8.00 15.00 -24.14
CA PRO A 68 -9.43 14.75 -24.23
C PRO A 68 -9.74 13.25 -24.17
N GLY A 69 -11.01 12.94 -23.90
CA GLY A 69 -11.57 11.60 -23.91
C GLY A 69 -11.63 10.94 -22.53
N LEU A 70 -12.27 9.77 -22.52
CA LEU A 70 -12.44 8.92 -21.34
C LEU A 70 -11.37 7.84 -21.35
N TRP A 71 -10.30 8.03 -20.58
CA TRP A 71 -9.20 7.07 -20.49
C TRP A 71 -8.68 6.89 -19.07
N LEU A 72 -8.12 5.70 -18.80
CA LEU A 72 -7.37 5.33 -17.60
C LEU A 72 -6.05 4.67 -18.02
N GLN A 73 -4.93 5.24 -17.61
CA GLN A 73 -3.60 4.67 -17.77
C GLN A 73 -3.20 3.90 -16.51
N THR A 74 -2.98 2.59 -16.61
CA THR A 74 -2.77 1.70 -15.46
C THR A 74 -1.78 0.58 -15.76
N ALA A 75 -1.09 0.08 -14.73
CA ALA A 75 -0.22 -1.09 -14.83
C ALA A 75 -1.01 -2.41 -14.81
N LEU A 76 -2.32 -2.35 -14.55
CA LEU A 76 -3.20 -3.52 -14.51
C LEU A 76 -3.50 -4.09 -15.91
N VAL A 77 -3.16 -3.35 -16.97
CA VAL A 77 -3.28 -3.81 -18.37
C VAL A 77 -1.93 -3.75 -19.05
N SER A 78 -1.67 -4.74 -19.90
CA SER A 78 -0.47 -4.80 -20.75
C SER A 78 -0.69 -4.21 -22.13
N GLU A 79 -1.93 -4.14 -22.60
CA GLU A 79 -2.31 -3.70 -23.93
C GLU A 79 -3.44 -2.66 -23.86
N PRO A 80 -3.49 -1.69 -24.79
CA PRO A 80 -4.58 -0.72 -24.83
C PRO A 80 -5.89 -1.41 -25.22
N GLY A 81 -6.97 -1.08 -24.52
CA GLY A 81 -8.25 -1.75 -24.70
C GLY A 81 -9.43 -1.00 -24.10
N ARG A 82 -10.63 -1.54 -24.25
CA ARG A 82 -11.83 -1.02 -23.59
C ARG A 82 -11.93 -1.58 -22.20
N GLY A 83 -12.38 -0.75 -21.26
CA GLY A 83 -12.66 -1.19 -19.91
C GLY A 83 -13.67 -0.30 -19.22
N ARG A 84 -13.87 -0.59 -17.94
CA ARG A 84 -14.76 0.16 -17.06
C ARG A 84 -14.07 0.40 -15.73
N ILE A 85 -14.31 1.57 -15.18
CA ILE A 85 -13.86 1.95 -13.84
C ILE A 85 -15.06 2.15 -12.93
N GLU A 86 -14.91 1.83 -11.66
CA GLU A 86 -15.91 2.06 -10.62
C GLU A 86 -15.30 2.88 -9.48
N TYR A 87 -16.08 3.83 -8.97
CA TYR A 87 -15.81 4.57 -7.73
C TYR A 87 -17.11 4.77 -6.96
N ASN A 88 -17.16 4.33 -5.71
CA ASN A 88 -18.34 4.49 -4.83
C ASN A 88 -19.67 4.04 -5.50
N GLY A 89 -19.65 2.95 -6.28
CA GLY A 89 -20.82 2.44 -6.99
C GLY A 89 -21.18 3.18 -8.29
N GLN A 90 -20.51 4.28 -8.63
CA GLN A 90 -20.62 4.89 -9.96
C GLN A 90 -19.65 4.21 -10.91
N THR A 91 -20.07 3.96 -12.16
CA THR A 91 -19.24 3.33 -13.17
C THR A 91 -19.16 4.15 -14.45
N VAL A 92 -18.01 4.14 -15.09
CA VAL A 92 -17.76 4.82 -16.37
C VAL A 92 -16.94 3.90 -17.29
N GLU A 93 -17.34 3.81 -18.56
CA GLU A 93 -16.54 3.16 -19.59
C GLU A 93 -15.39 4.06 -20.03
N VAL A 94 -14.20 3.49 -20.13
CA VAL A 94 -12.97 4.19 -20.49
C VAL A 94 -12.11 3.35 -21.41
N GLU A 95 -11.19 4.01 -22.10
CA GLU A 95 -10.04 3.36 -22.74
C GLU A 95 -8.97 3.08 -21.68
N LEU A 96 -8.67 1.80 -21.47
CA LEU A 96 -7.55 1.36 -20.65
C LEU A 96 -6.27 1.49 -21.47
N ARG A 97 -5.27 2.16 -20.91
CA ARG A 97 -3.94 2.34 -21.50
C ARG A 97 -2.90 1.71 -20.57
N PRO A 98 -1.95 0.92 -21.09
CA PRO A 98 -0.87 0.41 -20.26
C PRO A 98 0.01 1.57 -19.77
N SER A 99 0.27 1.64 -18.46
CA SER A 99 1.20 2.64 -17.91
C SER A 99 2.66 2.24 -18.11
N GLY A 100 2.94 0.95 -18.28
CA GLY A 100 4.29 0.39 -18.32
C GLY A 100 5.01 0.40 -16.96
N GLY A 101 4.34 0.83 -15.89
CA GLY A 101 4.87 0.82 -14.52
C GLY A 101 4.67 -0.53 -13.81
N GLU A 102 5.29 -0.67 -12.65
CA GLU A 102 5.08 -1.84 -11.78
C GLU A 102 3.64 -1.88 -11.23
N PRO A 103 3.12 -3.09 -10.91
CA PRO A 103 1.83 -3.23 -10.23
C PRO A 103 1.82 -2.41 -8.95
N GLY A 104 0.82 -1.55 -8.78
CA GLY A 104 0.72 -0.67 -7.61
C GLY A 104 1.39 0.70 -7.76
N SER A 105 2.01 1.03 -8.89
CA SER A 105 2.55 2.38 -9.19
C SER A 105 1.48 3.50 -9.29
N GLY A 106 0.23 3.20 -8.95
CA GLY A 106 -0.92 4.04 -9.21
C GLY A 106 -1.35 4.03 -10.69
N SER A 107 -2.45 4.71 -10.95
CA SER A 107 -3.01 4.91 -12.28
C SER A 107 -3.21 6.40 -12.56
N GLN A 108 -3.26 6.79 -13.82
CA GLN A 108 -3.63 8.15 -14.21
C GLN A 108 -4.97 8.12 -14.93
N ILE A 109 -5.88 8.99 -14.54
CA ILE A 109 -7.22 9.08 -15.12
C ILE A 109 -7.42 10.44 -15.77
N SER A 110 -8.08 10.44 -16.92
CA SER A 110 -8.49 11.65 -17.61
C SER A 110 -9.42 12.54 -16.77
N LEU A 111 -9.33 13.85 -16.98
CA LEU A 111 -10.22 14.83 -16.35
C LEU A 111 -11.69 14.52 -16.64
N GLU A 112 -12.02 14.17 -17.88
CA GLU A 112 -13.39 13.85 -18.28
C GLU A 112 -13.90 12.58 -17.59
N ALA A 113 -13.07 11.54 -17.47
CA ALA A 113 -13.49 10.32 -16.78
C ALA A 113 -13.69 10.55 -15.28
N MET A 114 -12.82 11.33 -14.61
CA MET A 114 -13.06 11.67 -13.20
C MET A 114 -14.32 12.49 -13.00
N ARG A 115 -14.60 13.45 -13.88
CA ARG A 115 -15.84 14.26 -13.80
C ARG A 115 -17.08 13.40 -14.05
N ALA A 116 -17.03 12.49 -15.01
CA ALA A 116 -18.12 11.54 -15.28
C ALA A 116 -18.34 10.56 -14.12
N LEU A 117 -17.24 10.14 -13.47
CA LEU A 117 -17.25 9.24 -12.32
C LEU A 117 -17.52 9.98 -10.99
N GLY A 118 -17.65 11.31 -11.00
CA GLY A 118 -17.88 12.10 -9.78
C GLY A 118 -16.75 11.96 -8.75
N ALA A 119 -15.56 11.59 -9.18
CA ALA A 119 -14.41 11.38 -8.32
C ALA A 119 -13.68 12.71 -8.02
N PRO A 120 -13.03 12.86 -6.85
CA PRO A 120 -12.35 14.10 -6.47
C PRO A 120 -11.12 14.36 -7.36
N LEU A 121 -11.09 15.52 -8.02
CA LEU A 121 -10.02 15.93 -8.94
C LEU A 121 -8.69 16.26 -8.26
N THR A 122 -8.74 16.63 -6.99
CA THR A 122 -7.57 16.95 -6.15
C THR A 122 -7.19 15.79 -5.23
N GLY A 123 -7.97 14.71 -5.24
CA GLY A 123 -7.73 13.53 -4.41
C GLY A 123 -7.01 12.44 -5.18
N LEU A 124 -6.70 11.37 -4.46
CA LEU A 124 -6.20 10.12 -5.02
C LEU A 124 -7.28 9.03 -4.82
N PRO A 125 -8.39 9.07 -5.58
CA PRO A 125 -9.45 8.09 -5.45
C PRO A 125 -8.96 6.67 -5.74
N GLU A 126 -9.33 5.72 -4.89
CA GLU A 126 -9.19 4.30 -5.18
C GLU A 126 -10.32 3.86 -6.13
N LEU A 127 -9.95 3.37 -7.30
CA LEU A 127 -10.85 2.92 -8.36
C LEU A 127 -10.78 1.41 -8.51
N THR A 128 -11.92 0.77 -8.75
CA THR A 128 -11.95 -0.63 -9.21
C THR A 128 -11.95 -0.66 -10.73
N VAL A 129 -11.04 -1.42 -11.33
CA VAL A 129 -10.86 -1.52 -12.79
C VAL A 129 -11.39 -2.85 -13.30
N TYR A 130 -12.10 -2.79 -14.43
CA TYR A 130 -12.64 -3.93 -15.15
C TYR A 130 -12.18 -3.90 -16.61
N GLY A 131 -11.74 -5.05 -17.12
CA GLY A 131 -11.45 -5.28 -18.54
C GLY A 131 -12.62 -5.98 -19.24
N PHE A 132 -12.75 -5.76 -20.55
CA PHE A 132 -13.72 -6.41 -21.43
C PHE A 132 -13.05 -7.41 -22.38
#